data_AF-L9ZK82-F1
#
_entry.id   AF-L9ZK82-F1
#
_cell.length_a   1.000
_cell.length_b   1.000
_cell.length_c   1.000
_cell.angle_alpha   90.00
_cell.angle_beta   90.00
_cell.angle_gamma   90.00
#
_symmetry.space_group_name_H-M   'P 1'
#
loop_
_entity.id
_entity.type
_entity.pdbx_description
1 polymer ?
#
loop_
_entity_poly.entity_id
_entity_poly.type
_entity_poly.pdbx_seq_one_letter_code
_entity_poly.pdbx_strand_id
1 'polypeptide(L)'
;MAVNSGQAGSGDSGGERGQLSQKERIEHRQRDISEAIDDLENTAPNEQVEALAELLRQMDIELKRLEARNRQLTSRLKKVEAVNGLTGIELTFSDTSTLDHRDEKVVKAIVADELETVTLADLQELYRNHTDIRDRETLRSRIKDLTRRGPFEHERLGMQTSVWRFTGLTDSSE
;
A
#
# COMPACT_ATOMS: atom_id res chain seq x y z
N MET A 1 -7.52 50.28 40.45
CA MET A 1 -7.92 50.54 39.05
C MET A 1 -6.68 50.54 38.18
N ALA A 2 -6.74 49.75 37.10
CA ALA A 2 -5.88 49.70 35.91
C ALA A 2 -4.37 49.44 36.09
N VAL A 3 -4.02 48.17 35.86
CA VAL A 3 -2.74 47.66 35.31
C VAL A 3 -2.66 48.07 33.84
N ASN A 4 -1.49 48.47 33.32
CA ASN A 4 -1.10 47.99 31.98
C ASN A 4 0.41 48.07 31.74
N SER A 5 1.01 46.88 31.67
CA SER A 5 2.35 46.59 31.19
C SER A 5 2.32 46.50 29.66
N GLY A 6 3.12 47.32 28.98
CA GLY A 6 3.26 47.29 27.52
C GLY A 6 4.63 46.78 27.10
N GLN A 7 4.83 45.47 27.23
CA GLN A 7 5.94 44.74 26.64
C GLN A 7 5.56 44.41 25.19
N ALA A 8 6.29 44.95 24.21
CA ALA A 8 6.14 44.64 22.80
C ALA A 8 7.52 44.52 22.16
N GLY A 9 7.80 43.33 21.61
CA GLY A 9 9.06 43.06 20.92
C GLY A 9 9.48 41.59 20.88
N SER A 10 8.56 40.63 21.02
CA SER A 10 8.80 39.25 20.57
C SER A 10 8.72 39.23 19.05
N GLY A 11 9.86 39.50 18.42
CA GLY A 11 10.08 39.23 17.01
C GLY A 11 10.31 37.74 16.80
N ASP A 12 9.31 37.12 16.21
CA ASP A 12 9.45 36.23 15.06
C ASP A 12 10.56 35.18 15.10
N SER A 13 10.16 33.97 15.48
CA SER A 13 10.75 32.74 14.94
C SER A 13 9.64 31.70 14.88
N GLY A 14 8.61 32.02 14.07
CA GLY A 14 7.65 31.04 13.57
C GLY A 14 8.33 30.12 12.56
N GLY A 15 9.30 29.32 13.03
CA GLY A 15 10.00 28.35 12.21
C GLY A 15 9.01 27.37 11.63
N GLU A 16 9.02 27.31 10.30
CA GLU A 16 8.34 26.34 9.45
C GLU A 16 8.52 24.91 10.00
N ARG A 17 7.60 24.47 10.87
CA ARG A 17 7.48 23.05 11.18
C ARG A 17 6.83 22.43 9.96
N GLY A 18 7.66 21.88 9.08
CA GLY A 18 7.21 21.07 7.95
C GLY A 18 6.08 20.17 8.41
N GLN A 19 4.94 20.26 7.73
CA GLN A 19 3.77 19.45 8.05
C GLN A 19 4.16 17.99 7.89
N LEU A 20 4.49 17.34 9.00
CA LEU A 20 4.78 15.92 9.04
C LEU A 20 3.59 15.18 8.43
N SER A 21 3.89 14.24 7.54
CA SER A 21 2.91 13.31 7.01
C SER A 21 2.15 12.66 8.16
N GLN A 22 0.87 12.33 7.94
CA GLN A 22 0.05 11.66 8.96
C GLN A 22 0.76 10.42 9.55
N LYS A 23 1.52 9.69 8.71
CA LYS A 23 2.35 8.56 9.12
C LYS A 23 3.44 8.97 10.11
N GLU A 24 4.22 9.99 9.77
CA GLU A 24 5.32 10.50 10.59
C GLU A 24 4.80 11.06 11.92
N ARG A 25 3.63 11.69 11.92
CA ARG A 25 2.95 12.15 13.14
C ARG A 25 2.51 11.02 14.06
N ILE A 26 2.19 9.85 13.50
CA ILE A 26 1.79 8.68 14.30
C ILE A 26 3.04 8.01 14.86
N GLU A 27 4.08 7.83 14.05
CA GLU A 27 5.35 7.23 14.47
C GLU A 27 6.04 8.08 15.55
N HIS A 28 6.01 9.41 15.42
CA HIS A 28 6.52 10.31 16.46
C HIS A 28 5.75 10.14 17.77
N ARG A 29 4.41 10.13 17.71
CA ARG A 29 3.58 9.96 18.92
C ARG A 29 3.81 8.62 19.61
N GLN A 30 3.99 7.54 18.85
CA GLN A 30 4.30 6.22 19.43
C GLN A 30 5.66 6.20 20.11
N ARG A 31 6.65 6.91 19.55
CA ARG A 31 7.96 7.07 20.19
C ARG A 31 7.81 7.83 21.51
N ASP A 32 7.14 8.98 21.49
CA ASP A 32 6.92 9.80 22.70
C ASP A 32 6.18 9.01 23.79
N ILE A 33 5.20 8.19 23.42
CA ILE A 33 4.47 7.32 24.36
C ILE A 33 5.41 6.25 24.93
N SER A 34 6.24 5.62 24.09
CA SER A 34 7.19 4.58 24.55
C SER A 34 8.19 5.18 25.56
N GLU A 35 8.75 6.34 25.23
CA GLU A 35 9.69 7.07 26.09
C GLU A 35 9.04 7.50 27.42
N ALA A 36 7.81 8.01 27.37
CA ALA A 36 7.08 8.39 28.58
C ALA A 36 6.76 7.18 29.50
N ILE A 37 6.50 5.99 28.93
CA ILE A 37 6.29 4.76 29.71
C ILE A 37 7.60 4.35 30.40
N ASP A 38 8.71 4.37 29.67
CA ASP A 38 10.03 4.03 30.22
C ASP A 38 10.44 5.03 31.32
N ASP A 39 10.17 6.32 31.15
CA ASP A 39 10.40 7.35 32.18
C ASP A 39 9.55 7.11 33.42
N LEU A 40 8.28 6.70 33.26
CA LEU A 40 7.37 6.36 34.37
C LEU A 40 7.88 5.18 35.18
N GLU A 41 8.41 4.15 34.52
CA GLU A 41 9.00 2.96 35.16
C GLU A 41 10.27 3.31 35.97
N ASN A 42 11.03 4.31 35.50
CA ASN A 42 12.31 4.71 36.10
C ASN A 42 12.20 5.74 37.25
N THR A 43 11.12 6.50 37.35
CA THR A 43 11.06 7.69 38.24
C THR A 43 10.63 7.36 39.69
N ALA A 44 9.89 6.26 39.94
CA ALA A 44 9.60 5.81 41.31
C ALA A 44 9.14 4.33 41.36
N PRO A 45 9.81 3.43 42.11
CA PRO A 45 9.32 2.07 42.33
C PRO A 45 8.09 2.09 43.25
N ASN A 46 6.92 2.15 42.63
CA ASN A 46 5.62 2.02 43.26
C ASN A 46 4.86 0.94 42.48
N GLU A 47 4.39 -0.10 43.15
CA GLU A 47 3.67 -1.22 42.52
C GLU A 47 2.48 -0.76 41.67
N GLN A 48 1.82 0.34 42.05
CA GLN A 48 0.73 0.93 41.26
C GLN A 48 1.23 1.59 39.96
N VAL A 49 2.43 2.18 39.99
CA VAL A 49 3.07 2.78 38.81
C VAL A 49 3.60 1.69 37.89
N GLU A 50 4.16 0.61 38.43
CA GLU A 50 4.59 -0.56 37.64
C GLU A 50 3.40 -1.25 36.96
N ALA A 51 2.30 -1.48 37.68
CA ALA A 51 1.09 -2.07 37.10
C ALA A 51 0.48 -1.17 36.00
N LEU A 52 0.54 0.16 36.17
CA LEU A 52 0.09 1.11 35.16
C LEU A 52 1.04 1.11 33.95
N ALA A 53 2.35 1.11 34.15
CA ALA A 53 3.35 1.07 33.09
C ALA A 53 3.21 -0.21 32.24
N GLU A 54 2.97 -1.35 32.88
CA GLU A 54 2.74 -2.61 32.18
C GLU A 54 1.45 -2.59 31.35
N LEU A 55 0.35 -2.04 31.90
CA LEU A 55 -0.88 -1.87 31.13
C LEU A 55 -0.67 -0.92 29.93
N LEU A 56 0.04 0.18 30.11
CA LEU A 56 0.37 1.12 29.05
C LEU A 56 1.25 0.47 27.97
N ARG A 57 2.22 -0.37 28.36
CA ARG A 57 3.06 -1.14 27.45
C ARG A 57 2.23 -2.12 26.61
N GLN A 58 1.27 -2.82 27.24
CA GLN A 58 0.34 -3.70 26.51
C GLN A 58 -0.53 -2.93 25.51
N MET A 59 -1.03 -1.74 25.90
CA MET A 59 -1.79 -0.88 25.00
C MET A 59 -0.95 -0.38 23.83
N ASP A 60 0.32 0.00 24.05
CA ASP A 60 1.24 0.43 22.99
C ASP A 60 1.52 -0.69 21.97
N ILE A 61 1.72 -1.93 22.45
CA ILE A 61 1.88 -3.10 21.58
C ILE A 61 0.65 -3.31 20.69
N GLU A 62 -0.56 -3.25 21.27
CA GLU A 62 -1.80 -3.42 20.49
C GLU A 62 -2.04 -2.26 19.52
N LEU A 63 -1.69 -1.03 19.88
CA LEU A 63 -1.73 0.11 18.97
C LEU A 63 -0.81 -0.09 17.76
N LYS A 64 0.44 -0.49 17.99
CA LYS A 64 1.41 -0.79 16.92
C LYS A 64 0.91 -1.92 16.02
N ARG A 65 0.31 -2.97 16.60
CA ARG A 65 -0.29 -4.09 15.86
C ARG A 65 -1.48 -3.64 14.99
N LEU A 66 -2.40 -2.87 15.56
CA LEU A 66 -3.57 -2.35 14.85
C LEU A 66 -3.16 -1.43 13.71
N GLU A 67 -2.15 -0.59 13.91
CA GLU A 67 -1.64 0.29 12.86
C GLU A 67 -0.99 -0.51 11.72
N ALA A 68 -0.16 -1.51 12.02
CA ALA A 68 0.43 -2.38 11.01
C ALA A 68 -0.66 -3.07 10.18
N ARG A 69 -1.72 -3.56 10.83
CA ARG A 69 -2.88 -4.16 10.15
C ARG A 69 -3.64 -3.13 9.32
N ASN A 70 -3.82 -1.91 9.82
CA ASN A 70 -4.48 -0.84 9.09
C ASN A 70 -3.70 -0.49 7.81
N ARG A 71 -2.37 -0.31 7.90
CA ARG A 71 -1.48 -0.10 6.75
C ARG A 71 -1.62 -1.22 5.71
N GLN A 72 -1.65 -2.48 6.14
CA GLN A 72 -1.89 -3.62 5.23
C GLN A 72 -3.26 -3.54 4.55
N LEU A 73 -4.33 -3.24 5.30
CA LEU A 73 -5.68 -3.13 4.74
C LEU A 73 -5.81 -1.95 3.76
N THR A 74 -5.22 -0.79 4.08
CA THR A 74 -5.19 0.36 3.17
C THR A 74 -4.43 0.03 1.88
N SER A 75 -3.30 -0.68 1.97
CA SER A 75 -2.58 -1.12 0.77
C SER A 75 -3.43 -2.08 -0.08
N ARG A 76 -4.08 -3.08 0.56
CA ARG A 76 -4.98 -4.00 -0.15
C ARG A 76 -6.17 -3.29 -0.76
N LEU A 77 -6.74 -2.31 -0.06
CA LEU A 77 -7.85 -1.52 -0.57
C LEU A 77 -7.44 -0.75 -1.82
N LYS A 78 -6.31 -0.02 -1.78
CA LYS A 78 -5.77 0.69 -2.94
C LYS A 78 -5.57 -0.22 -4.15
N LYS A 79 -5.04 -1.44 -3.93
CA LYS A 79 -4.88 -2.43 -5.01
C LYS A 79 -6.22 -2.86 -5.59
N VAL A 80 -7.20 -3.17 -4.75
CA VAL A 80 -8.55 -3.55 -5.20
C VAL A 80 -9.25 -2.41 -5.93
N GLU A 81 -9.12 -1.18 -5.46
CA GLU A 81 -9.67 0.01 -6.11
C GLU A 81 -9.03 0.24 -7.48
N ALA A 82 -7.70 0.08 -7.60
CA ALA A 82 -6.99 0.18 -8.87
C ALA A 82 -7.45 -0.89 -9.87
N VAL A 83 -7.59 -2.15 -9.43
CA VAL A 83 -8.07 -3.25 -10.28
C VAL A 83 -9.49 -3.02 -10.78
N ASN A 84 -10.35 -2.44 -9.94
CA ASN A 84 -11.74 -2.20 -10.29
C ASN A 84 -11.98 -0.83 -10.96
N GLY A 85 -10.93 -0.04 -11.21
CA GLY A 85 -11.06 1.28 -11.84
C GLY A 85 -11.78 2.31 -10.98
N LEU A 86 -11.83 2.12 -9.66
CA LEU A 86 -12.48 3.03 -8.71
C LEU A 86 -11.57 4.20 -8.29
N THR A 87 -10.30 4.16 -8.68
CA THR A 87 -9.29 5.20 -8.39
C THR A 87 -9.43 6.44 -9.29
N GLY A 88 -10.34 6.44 -10.28
CA GLY A 88 -10.50 7.54 -11.24
C GLY A 88 -9.33 7.70 -12.23
N ILE A 89 -8.29 6.87 -12.11
CA ILE A 89 -7.21 6.74 -13.09
C ILE A 89 -7.65 5.61 -14.02
N GLU A 90 -8.31 5.99 -15.12
CA GLU A 90 -8.63 5.06 -16.19
C GLU A 90 -7.29 4.69 -16.86
N LEU A 91 -6.73 3.53 -16.49
CA LEU A 91 -5.59 2.96 -17.19
C LEU A 91 -6.06 2.57 -18.60
N THR A 92 -6.04 3.53 -19.51
CA THR A 92 -6.31 3.33 -20.93
C THR A 92 -5.09 2.68 -21.56
N PHE A 93 -5.11 1.36 -21.65
CA PHE A 93 -4.12 0.62 -22.42
C PHE A 93 -4.48 0.76 -23.91
N SER A 94 -3.60 1.38 -24.70
CA SER A 94 -3.86 1.78 -26.09
C SER A 94 -4.24 0.61 -27.02
N ASP A 95 -3.92 -0.63 -26.65
CA ASP A 95 -4.20 -1.84 -27.45
C ASP A 95 -5.26 -2.78 -26.84
N THR A 96 -5.86 -2.46 -25.68
CA THR A 96 -6.79 -3.38 -25.00
C THR A 96 -8.24 -3.23 -25.44
N SER A 97 -8.55 -2.37 -26.41
CA SER A 97 -9.91 -2.21 -26.96
C SER A 97 -10.49 -3.51 -27.55
N THR A 98 -9.66 -4.53 -27.77
CA THR A 98 -10.09 -5.87 -28.24
C THR A 98 -10.04 -6.96 -27.15
N LEU A 99 -9.61 -6.62 -25.93
CA LEU A 99 -9.54 -7.57 -24.83
C LEU A 99 -10.88 -7.68 -24.11
N ASP A 100 -11.15 -8.88 -23.61
CA ASP A 100 -12.31 -9.13 -22.77
C ASP A 100 -12.16 -8.41 -21.42
N HIS A 101 -13.25 -7.92 -20.85
CA HIS A 101 -13.25 -7.26 -19.53
C HIS A 101 -12.57 -8.07 -18.42
N ARG A 102 -12.56 -9.41 -18.51
CA ARG A 102 -11.85 -10.30 -17.58
C ARG A 102 -10.34 -10.23 -17.76
N ASP A 103 -9.90 -10.16 -19.01
CA ASP A 103 -8.50 -10.06 -19.37
C ASP A 103 -7.97 -8.67 -18.97
N GLU A 104 -8.79 -7.63 -19.13
CA GLU A 104 -8.52 -6.28 -18.63
C GLU A 104 -8.33 -6.25 -17.12
N LYS A 105 -9.18 -6.94 -16.34
CA LYS A 105 -9.01 -7.05 -14.88
C LYS A 105 -7.70 -7.71 -14.48
N VAL A 106 -7.27 -8.75 -15.21
CA VAL A 106 -5.98 -9.41 -14.97
C VAL A 106 -4.83 -8.45 -15.27
N VAL A 107 -4.89 -7.71 -16.37
CA VAL A 107 -3.89 -6.69 -16.70
C VAL A 107 -3.83 -5.58 -15.65
N LYS A 108 -4.98 -5.08 -15.19
CA LYS A 108 -5.02 -4.10 -14.09
C LYS A 108 -4.44 -4.65 -12.79
N ALA A 109 -4.62 -5.94 -12.50
CA ALA A 109 -4.01 -6.58 -11.34
C ALA A 109 -2.48 -6.67 -11.45
N ILE A 110 -1.94 -6.98 -12.63
CA ILE A 110 -0.49 -6.97 -12.90
C ILE A 110 0.10 -5.58 -12.64
N VAL A 111 -0.57 -4.54 -13.12
CA VAL A 111 -0.15 -3.15 -12.89
C VAL A 111 -0.27 -2.75 -11.41
N ALA A 112 -1.37 -3.10 -10.75
CA ALA A 112 -1.59 -2.79 -9.34
C ALA A 112 -0.61 -3.52 -8.39
N ASP A 113 -0.08 -4.67 -8.81
CA ASP A 113 0.94 -5.42 -8.10
C ASP A 113 2.37 -5.10 -8.56
N GLU A 114 2.53 -4.15 -9.49
CA GLU A 114 3.83 -3.70 -10.04
C GLU A 114 4.68 -4.88 -10.58
N LEU A 115 4.02 -5.85 -11.21
CA LEU A 115 4.68 -7.04 -11.74
C LEU A 115 5.24 -6.76 -13.14
N GLU A 116 6.57 -6.66 -13.24
CA GLU A 116 7.27 -6.51 -14.53
C GLU A 116 7.27 -7.79 -15.36
N THR A 117 7.34 -8.94 -14.69
CA THR A 117 7.38 -10.26 -15.32
C THR A 117 6.38 -11.19 -14.68
N VAL A 118 5.70 -12.00 -15.49
CA VAL A 118 4.71 -12.97 -15.04
C VAL A 118 4.95 -14.34 -15.67
N THR A 119 4.73 -15.40 -14.91
CA THR A 119 4.71 -16.78 -15.41
C THR A 119 3.29 -17.25 -15.72
N LEU A 120 3.14 -18.43 -16.33
CA LEU A 120 1.82 -19.04 -16.51
C LEU A 120 1.12 -19.33 -15.17
N ALA A 121 1.89 -19.65 -14.13
CA ALA A 121 1.31 -19.92 -12.81
C ALA A 121 0.72 -18.64 -12.22
N ASP A 122 1.45 -17.52 -12.34
CA ASP A 122 1.01 -16.21 -11.86
C ASP A 122 -0.24 -15.76 -12.61
N LEU A 123 -0.26 -15.89 -13.94
CA LEU A 123 -1.46 -15.59 -14.75
C LEU A 123 -2.66 -16.45 -14.33
N GLN A 124 -2.47 -17.76 -14.09
CA GLN A 124 -3.55 -18.62 -13.61
C GLN A 124 -4.09 -18.17 -12.26
N GLU A 125 -3.21 -17.76 -11.35
CA GLU A 125 -3.60 -17.25 -10.04
C GLU A 125 -4.36 -15.92 -10.15
N LEU A 126 -3.87 -14.98 -10.96
CA LEU A 126 -4.53 -13.71 -11.20
C LEU A 126 -5.94 -13.88 -11.77
N TYR A 127 -6.12 -14.76 -12.75
CA TYR A 127 -7.46 -15.07 -13.27
C TYR A 127 -8.39 -15.65 -12.19
N ARG A 128 -7.90 -16.56 -11.34
CA ARG A 128 -8.71 -17.16 -10.28
C ARG A 128 -9.12 -16.13 -9.23
N ASN A 129 -8.22 -15.22 -8.90
CA ASN A 129 -8.42 -14.22 -7.86
C ASN A 129 -9.27 -13.03 -8.32
N HIS A 130 -9.16 -12.63 -9.59
CA HIS A 130 -9.77 -11.41 -10.11
C HIS A 130 -10.91 -11.61 -11.10
N THR A 131 -11.20 -12.87 -11.50
CA THR A 131 -12.30 -13.20 -12.41
C THR A 131 -13.16 -14.35 -11.87
N ASP A 132 -14.31 -14.58 -12.51
CA ASP A 132 -15.24 -15.67 -12.25
C ASP A 132 -14.90 -16.95 -13.03
N ILE A 133 -13.83 -16.98 -13.83
CA ILE A 133 -13.43 -18.16 -14.60
C ILE A 133 -12.91 -19.24 -13.64
N ARG A 134 -13.56 -20.41 -13.65
CA ARG A 134 -13.16 -21.60 -12.86
C ARG A 134 -12.82 -22.80 -13.72
N ASP A 135 -13.37 -22.86 -14.93
CA ASP A 135 -13.09 -23.94 -15.87
C ASP A 135 -11.64 -23.88 -16.37
N ARG A 136 -10.97 -25.04 -16.34
CA ARG A 136 -9.53 -25.15 -16.62
C ARG A 136 -9.21 -24.96 -18.10
N GLU A 137 -10.08 -25.42 -18.99
CA GLU A 137 -9.88 -25.30 -20.43
C GLU A 137 -10.08 -23.86 -20.88
N THR A 138 -11.15 -23.23 -20.40
CA THR A 138 -11.43 -21.80 -20.60
C THR A 138 -10.28 -20.94 -20.09
N LEU A 139 -9.79 -21.21 -18.87
CA LEU A 139 -8.65 -20.49 -18.29
C LEU A 139 -7.40 -20.61 -19.15
N ARG A 140 -7.07 -21.83 -19.63
CA ARG A 140 -5.90 -22.04 -20.49
C ARG A 140 -6.06 -21.31 -21.83
N SER A 141 -7.25 -21.33 -22.44
CA SER A 141 -7.51 -20.61 -23.69
C SER A 141 -7.33 -19.11 -23.49
N ARG A 142 -7.89 -18.56 -22.41
CA ARG A 142 -7.80 -17.13 -22.11
C ARG A 142 -6.38 -16.67 -21.86
N ILE A 143 -5.60 -17.42 -21.06
CA ILE A 143 -4.18 -17.11 -20.84
C ILE A 143 -3.41 -17.13 -22.16
N LYS A 144 -3.71 -18.09 -23.05
CA LYS A 144 -3.08 -18.16 -24.38
C LYS A 144 -3.45 -16.96 -25.25
N ASP A 145 -4.72 -16.52 -25.22
CA ASP A 145 -5.17 -15.36 -25.97
C ASP A 145 -4.58 -14.07 -25.41
N LEU A 146 -4.57 -13.90 -24.08
CA LEU A 146 -3.98 -12.77 -23.37
C LEU A 146 -2.47 -12.66 -23.63
N THR A 147 -1.72 -13.75 -23.54
CA THR A 147 -0.27 -13.74 -23.81
C THR A 147 0.09 -13.58 -25.28
N ARG A 148 -0.85 -13.82 -26.21
CA ARG A 148 -0.63 -13.69 -27.66
C ARG A 148 -1.05 -12.33 -28.20
N ARG A 149 -2.13 -11.74 -27.66
CA ARG A 149 -2.75 -10.50 -28.14
C ARG A 149 -2.60 -9.33 -27.17
N GLY A 150 -2.34 -9.62 -25.91
CA GLY A 150 -2.17 -8.62 -24.87
C GLY A 150 -0.76 -8.04 -24.83
N PRO A 151 -0.51 -7.13 -23.88
CA PRO A 151 0.73 -6.36 -23.77
C PRO A 151 1.84 -7.17 -23.10
N PHE A 152 2.23 -8.28 -23.73
CA PHE A 152 3.23 -9.20 -23.23
C PHE A 152 4.27 -9.52 -24.28
N GLU A 153 5.53 -9.50 -23.88
CA GLU A 153 6.64 -10.02 -24.66
C GLU A 153 7.13 -11.33 -24.06
N HIS A 154 7.30 -12.36 -24.88
CA HIS A 154 7.79 -13.66 -24.42
C HIS A 154 9.30 -13.59 -24.16
N GLU A 155 9.68 -13.84 -22.92
CA GLU A 155 11.08 -13.93 -22.48
C GLU A 155 11.39 -15.36 -22.04
N ARG A 156 12.45 -15.94 -22.59
CA ARG A 156 12.91 -17.28 -22.19
C ARG A 156 13.99 -17.14 -21.13
N LEU A 157 13.63 -17.29 -19.86
CA LEU A 157 14.61 -17.51 -18.80
C LEU A 157 15.03 -18.99 -18.84
N GLY A 158 16.21 -19.29 -19.37
CA GLY A 158 16.80 -20.62 -19.33
C GLY A 158 16.11 -21.69 -20.20
N MET A 159 16.33 -22.96 -19.86
CA MET A 159 15.97 -24.10 -20.72
C MET A 159 14.48 -24.48 -20.72
N GLN A 160 13.69 -24.11 -19.70
CA GLN A 160 12.27 -24.54 -19.61
C GLN A 160 11.28 -23.54 -19.00
N THR A 161 11.71 -22.39 -18.47
CA THR A 161 10.78 -21.40 -17.92
C THR A 161 10.46 -20.33 -18.95
N SER A 162 9.23 -20.39 -19.48
CA SER A 162 8.65 -19.29 -20.23
C SER A 162 8.16 -18.23 -19.26
N VAL A 163 8.64 -17.01 -19.42
CA VAL A 163 8.23 -15.83 -18.67
C VAL A 163 7.67 -14.83 -19.68
N TRP A 164 6.73 -14.01 -19.27
CA TRP A 164 6.19 -12.93 -20.08
C TRP A 164 6.49 -11.61 -19.40
N ARG A 165 7.21 -10.74 -20.10
CA ARG A 165 7.43 -9.37 -19.65
C ARG A 165 6.22 -8.52 -20.01
N PHE A 166 5.68 -7.80 -19.05
CA PHE A 166 4.56 -6.90 -19.27
C PHE A 166 5.07 -5.60 -19.91
N THR A 167 4.50 -5.22 -21.05
CA THR A 167 4.91 -4.03 -21.83
C THR A 167 3.80 -2.97 -21.93
N GLY A 168 2.70 -3.16 -21.20
CA GLY A 168 1.48 -2.36 -21.35
C GLY A 168 1.53 -0.96 -20.75
N LEU A 169 2.62 -0.58 -20.11
CA LEU A 169 2.86 0.80 -19.67
C LEU A 169 3.56 1.55 -20.81
N THR A 170 2.81 1.89 -21.85
CA THR A 170 3.24 3.00 -22.71
C THR A 170 2.96 4.28 -21.94
N ASP A 171 4.02 4.84 -21.38
CA ASP A 171 4.04 6.18 -20.80
C ASP A 171 3.61 7.16 -21.91
N SER A 172 2.31 7.47 -21.95
CA SER A 172 1.78 8.56 -22.78
C SER A 172 2.07 9.87 -22.04
N SER A 173 3.35 10.13 -21.80
CA SER A 173 3.87 11.43 -21.40
C SER A 173 4.31 12.14 -22.68
N GLU A 174 3.34 12.78 -23.35
CA GLU A 174 3.57 13.94 -24.22
C GLU A 174 2.87 15.17 -23.62
#